data_AF-A0AAQ3JQ12-F1
#
_entry.id   AF-A0AAQ3JQ12-F1
#
_cell.length_a   1.000
_cell.length_b   1.000
_cell.length_c   1.000
_cell.angle_alpha   90.00
_cell.angle_beta   90.00
_cell.angle_gamma   90.00
#
_symmetry.space_group_name_H-M   'P 1'
#
loop_
_entity.id
_entity.type
_entity.pdbx_description
1 polymer ?
#
loop_
_entity_poly.entity_id
_entity_poly.type
_entity_poly.pdbx_seq_one_letter_code
_entity_poly.pdbx_strand_id
1 'polypeptide(L)'
;MAPINLRWKDIPDALKEMMLEVVEAKFSYPRSQTMTKWVLRSIKSKWRNWKSNLRVVHYDGSKPLSYHLSHVPERVDKNQWSTLVSFWNSDAGQKTCKTNQINRSKQKMPHTLGKKSYATVIDEIPVEFPNVFVGDGINSLEIAETCFSCKCLCSLESPVEFPNALDPMQNCLLLTLV
;
A
#
# COMPACT_ATOMS: atom_id res chain seq x y z
N MET A 1 1.45 1.46 -21.57
CA MET A 1 1.46 1.63 -20.09
C MET A 1 0.06 1.98 -19.60
N ALA A 2 -0.31 1.59 -18.37
CA ALA A 2 -1.66 1.82 -17.84
C ALA A 2 -1.84 3.28 -17.37
N PRO A 3 -2.97 3.94 -17.73
CA PRO A 3 -3.21 5.33 -17.34
C PRO A 3 -3.37 5.45 -15.81
N ILE A 4 -2.70 6.42 -15.19
CA ILE A 4 -2.70 6.57 -13.72
C ILE A 4 -3.85 7.45 -13.21
N ASN A 5 -4.32 8.39 -14.02
CA ASN A 5 -5.38 9.34 -13.66
C ASN A 5 -6.78 8.69 -13.60
N LEU A 6 -6.98 7.54 -14.24
CA LEU A 6 -8.27 6.85 -14.29
C LEU A 6 -8.45 5.85 -13.13
N ARG A 7 -9.71 5.46 -12.87
CA ARG A 7 -10.01 4.26 -12.06
C ARG A 7 -9.99 3.04 -12.98
N TRP A 8 -9.64 1.88 -12.43
CA TRP A 8 -9.56 0.62 -13.22
C TRP A 8 -10.82 0.31 -14.04
N LYS A 9 -12.00 0.65 -13.51
CA LYS A 9 -13.28 0.43 -14.18
C LYS A 9 -13.44 1.30 -15.43
N ASP A 10 -12.85 2.49 -15.41
CA ASP A 10 -12.96 3.48 -16.49
C ASP A 10 -11.87 3.29 -17.55
N ILE A 11 -10.97 2.30 -17.39
CA ILE A 11 -9.96 1.97 -18.39
C ILE A 11 -10.67 1.24 -19.54
N PRO A 12 -10.57 1.72 -20.79
CA PRO A 12 -11.16 1.06 -21.95
C PRO A 12 -10.54 -0.32 -22.16
N ASP A 13 -11.34 -1.25 -22.67
CA ASP A 13 -10.92 -2.64 -22.82
C ASP A 13 -9.78 -2.79 -23.85
N ALA A 14 -9.70 -1.92 -24.85
CA ALA A 14 -8.57 -1.85 -25.78
C ALA A 14 -7.22 -1.64 -25.06
N LEU A 15 -7.16 -0.78 -24.02
CA LEU A 15 -5.94 -0.60 -23.24
C LEU A 15 -5.63 -1.82 -22.38
N LYS A 16 -6.65 -2.53 -21.88
CA LYS A 16 -6.45 -3.77 -21.11
C LYS A 16 -5.91 -4.88 -22.00
N GLU A 17 -6.34 -4.93 -23.26
CA GLU A 17 -5.84 -5.87 -24.25
C GLU A 17 -4.37 -5.63 -24.57
N MET A 18 -3.97 -4.39 -24.83
CA MET A 18 -2.54 -4.07 -25.00
C MET A 18 -1.69 -4.42 -23.77
N MET A 19 -2.25 -4.36 -22.55
CA MET A 19 -1.53 -4.81 -21.36
C MET A 19 -1.36 -6.33 -21.33
N LEU A 20 -2.31 -7.08 -21.87
CA LEU A 20 -2.23 -8.54 -21.99
C LEU A 20 -1.18 -8.93 -23.02
N GLU A 21 -1.16 -8.27 -24.18
CA GLU A 21 -0.13 -8.50 -25.21
C GLU A 21 1.29 -8.32 -24.67
N VAL A 22 1.53 -7.29 -23.84
CA VAL A 22 2.83 -7.08 -23.18
C VAL A 22 3.20 -8.21 -22.23
N VAL A 23 2.21 -8.82 -21.55
CA VAL A 23 2.45 -9.99 -20.68
C VAL A 23 2.73 -11.23 -21.53
N GLU A 24 1.98 -11.44 -22.61
CA GLU A 24 2.17 -12.58 -23.53
C GLU A 24 3.52 -12.54 -24.24
N ALA A 25 4.01 -11.34 -24.55
CA ALA A 25 5.36 -11.16 -25.10
C ALA A 25 6.47 -11.63 -24.15
N LYS A 26 6.21 -11.69 -22.83
CA LYS A 26 7.20 -12.08 -21.81
C LYS A 26 6.94 -13.46 -21.21
N PHE A 27 5.69 -13.91 -21.22
CA PHE A 27 5.25 -15.12 -20.53
C PHE A 27 4.37 -15.95 -21.46
N SER A 28 4.75 -17.21 -21.67
CA SER A 28 3.92 -18.18 -22.38
C SER A 28 2.86 -18.75 -21.44
N TYR A 29 1.58 -18.60 -21.80
CA TYR A 29 0.46 -19.19 -21.06
C TYR A 29 -0.71 -19.50 -22.01
N PRO A 30 -1.57 -20.49 -21.69
CA PRO A 30 -2.73 -20.79 -22.52
C PRO A 30 -3.74 -19.65 -22.44
N ARG A 31 -4.09 -19.06 -23.60
CA ARG A 31 -5.04 -17.96 -23.73
C ARG A 31 -6.49 -18.44 -23.55
N SER A 32 -6.79 -18.93 -22.36
CA SER A 32 -8.14 -19.28 -21.91
C SER A 32 -8.79 -18.09 -21.21
N GLN A 33 -10.12 -18.00 -21.26
CA GLN A 33 -10.85 -16.90 -20.63
C GLN A 33 -10.56 -16.80 -19.12
N THR A 34 -10.41 -17.93 -18.43
CA THR A 34 -10.07 -17.97 -17.00
C THR A 34 -8.69 -17.41 -16.74
N MET A 35 -7.70 -17.77 -17.55
CA MET A 35 -6.33 -17.30 -17.39
C MET A 35 -6.21 -15.81 -17.69
N THR A 36 -6.81 -15.33 -18.79
CA THR A 36 -6.83 -13.89 -19.13
C THR A 36 -7.47 -13.06 -18.01
N LYS A 37 -8.59 -13.52 -17.44
CA LYS A 37 -9.22 -12.87 -16.28
C LYS A 37 -8.29 -12.82 -15.07
N TRP A 38 -7.57 -13.91 -14.80
CA TRP A 38 -6.59 -13.97 -13.70
C TRP A 38 -5.42 -13.01 -13.92
N VAL A 39 -4.85 -12.97 -15.13
CA VAL A 39 -3.77 -12.05 -15.50
C VAL A 39 -4.21 -10.59 -15.35
N LEU A 40 -5.40 -10.23 -15.85
CA LEU A 40 -5.96 -8.88 -15.66
C LEU A 40 -6.15 -8.53 -14.18
N ARG A 41 -6.57 -9.48 -13.34
CA ARG A 41 -6.68 -9.28 -11.89
C ARG A 41 -5.31 -9.02 -11.25
N SER A 42 -4.29 -9.75 -11.68
CA SER A 42 -2.91 -9.56 -11.23
C SER A 42 -2.34 -8.21 -11.65
N ILE A 43 -2.55 -7.80 -12.92
CA ILE A 43 -2.16 -6.48 -13.43
C ILE A 43 -2.86 -5.38 -12.63
N LYS A 44 -4.16 -5.50 -12.41
CA LYS A 44 -4.94 -4.56 -11.60
C LYS A 44 -4.36 -4.40 -10.19
N SER A 45 -3.97 -5.50 -9.55
CA SER A 45 -3.38 -5.48 -8.21
C SER A 45 -2.03 -4.74 -8.22
N LYS A 46 -1.13 -5.11 -9.15
CA LYS A 46 0.18 -4.46 -9.33
C LYS A 46 0.04 -2.97 -9.63
N TRP A 47 -0.89 -2.60 -10.50
CA TRP A 47 -1.19 -1.20 -10.84
C TRP A 47 -1.69 -0.41 -9.62
N ARG A 48 -2.59 -0.98 -8.80
CA ARG A 48 -3.06 -0.33 -7.57
C ARG A 48 -1.93 -0.14 -6.55
N ASN A 49 -1.12 -1.17 -6.35
CA ASN A 49 0.02 -1.11 -5.43
C ASN A 49 1.04 -0.07 -5.90
N TRP A 50 1.35 -0.05 -7.19
CA TRP A 50 2.24 0.96 -7.77
C TRP A 50 1.70 2.38 -7.60
N LYS A 51 0.40 2.62 -7.86
CA LYS A 51 -0.24 3.92 -7.63
C LYS A 51 -0.21 4.34 -6.16
N SER A 52 -0.34 3.38 -5.22
CA SER A 52 -0.18 3.63 -3.79
C SER A 52 1.26 4.01 -3.43
N ASN A 53 2.23 3.23 -3.91
CA ASN A 53 3.65 3.47 -3.66
C ASN A 53 4.11 4.80 -4.23
N LEU A 54 3.60 5.20 -5.40
CA LEU A 54 3.89 6.52 -5.98
C LEU A 54 3.52 7.66 -5.03
N ARG A 55 2.38 7.56 -4.36
CA ARG A 55 1.99 8.55 -3.35
C ARG A 55 2.96 8.53 -2.17
N VAL A 56 3.33 7.36 -1.66
CA VAL A 56 4.26 7.24 -0.52
C VAL A 56 5.64 7.85 -0.84
N VAL A 57 6.16 7.62 -2.05
CA VAL A 57 7.51 8.05 -2.43
C VAL A 57 7.57 9.54 -2.79
N HIS A 58 6.55 10.06 -3.48
CA HIS A 58 6.63 11.39 -4.10
C HIS A 58 5.70 12.44 -3.48
N TYR A 59 4.77 12.05 -2.61
CA TYR A 59 3.85 12.99 -1.97
C TYR A 59 4.25 13.24 -0.51
N ASP A 60 4.58 14.49 -0.22
CA ASP A 60 4.85 15.00 1.12
C ASP A 60 3.81 16.08 1.47
N GLY A 61 2.99 15.82 2.49
CA GLY A 61 1.92 16.73 2.90
C GLY A 61 2.42 18.06 3.45
N SER A 62 3.69 18.16 3.84
CA SER A 62 4.29 19.39 4.37
C SER A 62 4.69 20.38 3.25
N LYS A 63 4.81 19.89 2.01
CA LYS A 63 5.29 20.69 0.87
C LYS A 63 4.14 21.31 0.08
N PRO A 64 4.34 22.50 -0.50
CA PRO A 64 3.31 23.16 -1.30
C PRO A 64 3.01 22.39 -2.59
N LEU A 65 1.81 22.57 -3.12
CA LEU A 65 1.36 21.94 -4.38
C LEU A 65 2.32 22.20 -5.56
N SER A 66 2.90 23.40 -5.65
CA SER A 66 3.84 23.78 -6.70
C SER A 66 5.10 22.90 -6.72
N TYR A 67 5.57 22.47 -5.55
CA TYR A 67 6.69 21.54 -5.44
C TYR A 67 6.33 20.18 -6.06
N HIS A 68 5.15 19.64 -5.75
CA HIS A 68 4.73 18.34 -6.28
C HIS A 68 4.51 18.37 -7.79
N LEU A 69 4.03 19.49 -8.33
CA LEU A 69 3.83 19.64 -9.77
C LEU A 69 5.16 19.73 -10.56
N SER A 70 6.22 20.28 -9.97
CA SER A 70 7.54 20.34 -10.60
C SER A 70 8.31 19.01 -10.50
N HIS A 71 8.09 18.23 -9.44
CA HIS A 71 8.77 16.95 -9.21
C HIS A 71 7.99 15.78 -9.82
N VAL A 72 7.98 15.72 -11.16
CA VAL A 72 7.31 14.64 -11.89
C VAL A 72 8.20 13.40 -11.96
N PRO A 73 7.71 12.20 -11.58
CA PRO A 73 8.44 10.95 -11.78
C PRO A 73 8.66 10.65 -13.27
N GLU A 74 9.86 10.20 -13.65
CA GLU A 74 10.24 9.92 -15.05
C GLU A 74 9.28 8.95 -15.77
N ARG A 75 8.72 7.98 -15.03
CA ARG A 75 7.82 6.94 -15.58
C ARG A 75 6.38 7.42 -15.78
N VAL A 76 6.02 8.62 -15.35
CA VAL A 76 4.63 9.12 -15.34
C VAL A 76 4.50 10.33 -16.26
N ASP A 77 3.44 10.36 -17.07
CA ASP A 77 3.14 11.50 -17.91
C ASP A 77 2.77 12.74 -17.07
N LYS A 78 3.25 13.92 -17.48
CA LYS A 78 3.08 15.19 -16.75
C LYS A 78 1.61 15.56 -16.56
N ASN A 79 0.76 15.32 -17.56
CA ASN A 79 -0.66 15.68 -17.49
C ASN A 79 -1.43 14.73 -16.56
N GLN A 80 -1.06 13.45 -16.57
CA GLN A 80 -1.65 12.48 -15.66
C GLN A 80 -1.21 12.75 -14.21
N TRP A 81 0.05 13.17 -14.03
CA TRP A 81 0.59 13.54 -12.72
C TRP A 81 -0.12 14.78 -12.13
N SER A 82 -0.27 15.85 -12.91
CA SER A 82 -0.92 17.08 -12.43
C SER A 82 -2.35 16.84 -11.96
N THR A 83 -3.11 16.04 -12.70
CA THR A 83 -4.48 15.63 -12.34
C THR A 83 -4.50 14.85 -11.02
N LEU A 84 -3.54 13.94 -10.84
CA LEU A 84 -3.44 13.08 -9.65
C LEU A 84 -3.07 13.88 -8.40
N VAL A 85 -2.07 14.75 -8.49
CA VAL A 85 -1.63 15.59 -7.37
C VAL A 85 -2.74 16.58 -6.97
N SER A 86 -3.44 17.15 -7.96
CA SER A 86 -4.60 18.03 -7.70
C SER A 86 -5.71 17.28 -6.96
N PHE A 87 -5.99 16.03 -7.34
CA PHE A 87 -6.95 15.18 -6.64
C PHE A 87 -6.53 14.89 -5.19
N TRP A 88 -5.25 14.63 -4.92
CA TRP A 88 -4.78 14.39 -3.55
C TRP A 88 -4.92 15.62 -2.64
N ASN A 89 -4.74 16.82 -3.19
CA ASN A 89 -4.90 18.07 -2.47
C ASN A 89 -6.37 18.47 -2.31
N SER A 90 -7.27 17.96 -3.14
CA SER A 90 -8.71 18.26 -3.04
C SER A 90 -9.33 17.77 -1.71
N ASP A 91 -10.34 18.50 -1.23
CA ASP A 91 -11.07 18.14 -0.01
C ASP A 91 -11.70 16.75 -0.09
N ALA A 92 -12.20 16.37 -1.26
CA ALA A 92 -12.76 15.04 -1.49
C ALA A 92 -11.71 13.93 -1.29
N GLY A 93 -10.49 14.14 -1.80
CA GLY A 93 -9.36 13.23 -1.64
C GLY A 93 -8.92 13.13 -0.17
N GLN A 94 -8.77 14.26 0.50
CA GLN A 94 -8.37 14.33 1.90
C GLN A 94 -9.40 13.69 2.84
N LYS A 95 -10.69 14.00 2.66
CA LYS A 95 -11.80 13.43 3.44
C LYS A 95 -11.83 11.92 3.32
N THR A 96 -11.75 11.40 2.09
CA THR A 96 -11.70 9.95 1.84
C THR A 96 -10.50 9.30 2.52
N CYS A 97 -9.33 9.95 2.48
CA CYS A 97 -8.12 9.47 3.11
C CYS A 97 -8.27 9.38 4.64
N LYS A 98 -8.77 10.44 5.29
CA LYS A 98 -9.01 10.50 6.74
C LYS A 98 -10.01 9.42 7.19
N THR A 99 -11.12 9.26 6.48
CA THR A 99 -12.12 8.21 6.78
C THR A 99 -11.51 6.81 6.65
N ASN A 100 -10.73 6.54 5.60
CA ASN A 100 -10.09 5.25 5.42
C ASN A 100 -9.05 4.96 6.51
N GLN A 101 -8.31 5.97 6.96
CA GLN A 101 -7.37 5.84 8.07
C GLN A 101 -8.09 5.46 9.38
N ILE A 102 -9.19 6.14 9.69
CA ILE A 102 -10.02 5.83 10.88
C ILE A 102 -10.63 4.43 10.78
N ASN A 103 -11.12 4.04 9.61
CA ASN A 103 -11.68 2.70 9.41
C ASN A 103 -10.59 1.62 9.57
N ARG A 104 -9.37 1.90 9.09
CA ARG A 104 -8.24 1.00 9.23
C ARG A 104 -7.78 0.89 10.69
N SER A 105 -7.73 1.99 11.43
CA SER A 105 -7.35 1.95 12.85
C SER A 105 -8.38 1.20 13.72
N LYS A 106 -9.66 1.19 13.32
CA LYS A 106 -10.71 0.39 13.96
C LYS A 106 -10.65 -1.10 13.63
N GLN A 107 -9.94 -1.49 12.57
CA GLN A 107 -9.85 -2.88 12.12
C GLN A 107 -8.86 -3.67 13.00
N LYS A 108 -9.37 -4.36 14.03
CA LYS A 108 -8.53 -5.13 14.97
C LYS A 108 -8.08 -6.49 14.44
N MET A 109 -8.92 -7.18 13.68
CA MET A 109 -8.60 -8.50 13.12
C MET A 109 -8.91 -8.53 11.62
N PRO A 110 -7.92 -8.79 10.74
CA PRO A 110 -8.20 -9.05 9.34
C PRO A 110 -8.87 -10.42 9.21
N HIS A 111 -10.09 -10.44 8.65
CA HIS A 111 -10.76 -11.70 8.34
C HIS A 111 -9.97 -12.44 7.25
N THR A 112 -9.39 -13.58 7.60
CA THR A 112 -8.56 -14.40 6.69
C THR A 112 -9.31 -15.66 6.23
N LEU A 113 -10.28 -16.13 7.03
CA LEU A 113 -10.97 -17.40 6.84
C LEU A 113 -12.23 -17.33 5.96
N GLY A 114 -12.11 -16.95 4.69
CA GLY A 114 -13.18 -17.14 3.68
C GLY A 114 -14.62 -16.92 4.18
N LYS A 115 -15.54 -17.86 3.93
CA LYS A 115 -16.89 -17.90 4.54
C LYS A 115 -17.02 -18.94 5.65
N LYS A 116 -15.90 -19.53 6.10
CA LYS A 116 -15.91 -20.61 7.09
C LYS A 116 -15.64 -20.02 8.47
N SER A 117 -16.42 -20.44 9.47
CA SER A 117 -16.18 -20.03 10.86
C SER A 117 -14.87 -20.66 11.36
N TYR A 118 -14.23 -20.04 12.35
CA TYR A 118 -13.02 -20.60 12.98
C TYR A 118 -13.25 -22.02 13.52
N ALA A 119 -14.42 -22.27 14.11
CA ALA A 119 -14.80 -23.59 14.61
C ALA A 119 -14.81 -24.65 13.50
N THR A 120 -15.43 -24.32 12.36
CA THR A 120 -15.48 -25.22 11.20
C THR A 120 -14.10 -25.55 10.64
N VAL A 121 -13.19 -24.58 10.63
CA VAL A 121 -11.81 -24.80 10.15
C VAL A 121 -11.05 -25.73 11.10
N ILE A 122 -11.25 -25.59 12.41
CA ILE A 122 -10.61 -26.46 13.42
C ILE A 122 -11.14 -27.89 13.31
N ASP A 123 -12.46 -28.06 13.17
CA ASP A 123 -13.10 -29.38 13.03
C ASP A 123 -12.70 -30.09 11.73
N GLU A 124 -12.37 -29.33 10.68
CA GLU A 124 -11.97 -29.85 9.38
C GLU A 124 -10.47 -30.20 9.29
N ILE A 125 -9.61 -29.76 10.21
CA ILE A 125 -8.18 -30.10 10.21
C ILE A 125 -8.03 -31.56 10.66
N PRO A 126 -7.69 -32.50 9.76
CA PRO A 126 -7.42 -33.88 10.15
C PRO A 126 -6.08 -33.92 10.89
N VAL A 127 -6.04 -34.58 12.05
CA VAL A 127 -4.79 -34.89 12.75
C VAL A 127 -4.00 -35.85 11.84
N GLU A 128 -2.80 -35.43 11.46
CA GLU A 128 -1.87 -36.03 10.49
C GLU A 128 -2.12 -35.68 9.01
N PHE A 129 -1.19 -34.88 8.45
CA PHE A 129 -0.57 -35.25 7.17
C PHE A 129 0.92 -34.85 7.17
N PRO A 130 1.81 -35.73 6.67
CA PRO A 130 3.22 -35.43 6.46
C PRO A 130 3.42 -34.46 5.28
N ASN A 131 4.46 -33.64 5.41
CA ASN A 131 5.00 -32.64 4.47
C ASN A 131 4.51 -32.71 3.02
N VAL A 132 3.47 -31.93 2.70
CA VAL A 132 3.16 -31.47 1.33
C VAL A 132 3.42 -29.96 1.30
N PHE A 133 4.34 -29.54 0.44
CA PHE A 133 4.71 -28.14 0.23
C PHE A 133 3.46 -27.28 -0.04
N VAL A 134 3.09 -26.49 0.97
CA VAL A 134 2.18 -25.36 0.83
C VAL A 134 2.90 -24.37 -0.07
N GLY A 135 2.46 -24.26 -1.32
CA GLY A 135 2.89 -23.15 -2.18
C GLY A 135 2.64 -21.86 -1.44
N ASP A 136 3.73 -21.12 -1.20
CA ASP A 136 3.83 -20.00 -0.27
C ASP A 136 2.65 -19.03 -0.43
N GLY A 137 1.66 -19.24 0.43
CA GLY A 137 0.83 -18.16 0.92
C GLY A 137 1.79 -17.23 1.62
N ILE A 138 2.03 -16.08 1.01
CA ILE A 138 2.70 -14.92 1.61
C ILE A 138 2.25 -14.86 3.08
N ASN A 139 3.20 -15.06 4.00
CA ASN A 139 2.91 -15.16 5.42
C ASN A 139 2.04 -13.97 5.84
N SER A 140 0.99 -14.22 6.61
CA SER A 140 0.13 -13.17 7.16
C SER A 140 0.91 -12.13 7.99
N LEU A 141 2.10 -12.49 8.48
CA LEU A 141 3.08 -11.56 9.08
C LEU A 141 3.83 -10.70 8.03
N GLU A 142 4.09 -11.18 6.82
CA GLU A 142 4.74 -10.38 5.75
C GLU A 142 3.75 -9.51 4.95
N ILE A 143 2.47 -9.89 4.91
CA ILE A 143 1.39 -9.02 4.39
C ILE A 143 1.15 -7.84 5.34
N ALA A 144 1.40 -8.01 6.64
CA ALA A 144 1.41 -6.89 7.57
C ALA A 144 2.53 -5.92 7.19
N GLU A 145 3.76 -6.37 7.00
CA GLU A 145 4.90 -5.47 6.76
C GLU A 145 4.85 -4.71 5.41
N THR A 146 4.29 -5.31 4.36
CA THR A 146 4.11 -4.62 3.06
C THR A 146 2.86 -3.73 2.99
N CYS A 147 1.94 -3.87 3.94
CA CYS A 147 0.83 -2.92 4.15
C CYS A 147 1.17 -1.85 5.22
N PHE A 148 2.17 -2.12 6.07
CA PHE A 148 2.66 -1.25 7.14
C PHE A 148 3.36 0.02 6.63
N SER A 149 3.86 0.04 5.39
CA SER A 149 4.53 1.22 4.84
C SER A 149 3.59 2.32 4.32
N CYS A 150 2.26 2.16 4.42
CA CYS A 150 1.34 3.29 4.34
C CYS A 150 1.37 4.09 5.66
N LYS A 151 2.57 4.55 6.02
CA LYS A 151 2.79 5.67 6.93
C LYS A 151 2.20 6.89 6.22
N CYS A 152 0.89 7.07 6.35
CA CYS A 152 0.22 8.31 5.96
C CYS A 152 0.81 9.42 6.81
N LEU A 153 1.91 10.02 6.33
CA LEU A 153 2.47 11.29 6.79
C LEU A 153 1.49 12.40 6.39
N CYS A 154 0.36 12.46 7.09
CA CYS A 154 -0.25 13.74 7.45
C CYS A 154 0.13 13.93 8.92
N SER A 155 1.29 14.53 9.15
CA SER A 155 1.80 14.84 10.49
C SER A 155 0.72 15.52 11.33
N LEU A 156 0.45 14.94 12.50
CA LEU A 156 0.23 15.75 13.69
C LEU A 156 1.52 16.55 13.90
N GLU A 157 1.39 17.85 14.09
CA GLU A 157 2.19 18.59 15.06
C GLU A 157 1.53 19.95 15.26
N SER A 158 0.71 20.04 16.31
CA SER A 158 0.47 21.30 17.02
C SER A 158 1.38 21.29 18.26
N PRO A 159 2.07 22.41 18.56
CA PRO A 159 3.14 22.43 19.54
C PRO A 159 2.57 22.33 20.95
N VAL A 160 3.03 21.35 21.72
CA VAL A 160 2.89 21.38 23.18
C VAL A 160 4.29 21.69 23.72
N GLU A 161 4.49 22.95 24.09
CA GLU A 161 5.63 23.38 24.89
C GLU A 161 5.62 22.60 26.21
N PHE A 162 6.73 21.93 26.51
CA PHE A 162 7.02 21.43 27.85
C PHE A 162 8.18 22.25 28.43
N PRO A 163 8.05 22.82 29.64
CA PRO A 163 9.11 23.58 30.27
C PRO A 163 10.22 22.66 30.81
N ASN A 164 11.43 23.18 30.72
CA ASN A 164 12.73 22.64 31.13
C ASN A 164 12.74 21.87 32.46
N ALA A 165 13.53 20.78 32.54
CA ALA A 165 14.57 20.61 33.58
C ALA A 165 15.37 19.28 33.42
N LEU A 166 16.66 19.45 33.10
CA LEU A 166 17.84 18.74 33.61
C LEU A 166 18.08 17.26 33.23
N ASP A 167 19.07 17.09 32.34
CA ASP A 167 19.83 15.86 32.09
C ASP A 167 20.65 15.41 33.33
N PRO A 168 20.58 14.13 33.74
CA PRO A 168 21.52 13.56 34.71
C PRO A 168 22.61 12.70 34.06
N MET A 169 23.12 13.07 32.87
CA MET A 169 24.34 12.47 32.29
C MET A 169 25.62 13.19 32.75
N GLN A 170 25.71 13.52 34.04
CA GLN A 170 26.90 14.16 34.61
C GLN A 170 27.42 13.57 35.92
N ASN A 171 26.99 12.37 36.33
CA ASN A 171 27.52 11.75 37.56
C ASN A 171 28.18 10.37 37.39
N CYS A 172 28.60 10.00 36.18
CA CYS A 172 29.37 8.78 35.95
C CYS A 172 30.91 8.95 36.11
N LEU A 173 31.42 10.06 36.67
CA LEU A 173 32.86 10.32 36.73
C LEU A 173 33.45 10.84 38.07
N LEU A 174 32.79 10.67 39.22
CA LEU A 174 33.45 10.94 40.52
C LEU A 174 33.03 9.97 41.64
N LEU A 175 33.18 8.66 41.41
CA LEU A 175 33.26 7.67 42.49
C LEU A 175 34.35 6.64 42.20
N THR A 176 35.60 7.10 42.20
CA THR A 176 36.79 6.28 42.49
C THR A 176 37.92 7.20 42.94
N LEU A 177 38.42 6.94 44.16
CA LEU A 177 39.70 7.34 44.75
C LEU A 177 39.76 8.68 45.53
N VAL A 178 39.82 8.49 46.86
CA VAL A 178 40.38 9.33 47.94
C VAL A 178 39.59 10.58 48.35
#